data_AF-A0A2V9IDH3-F1
#
_entry.id   AF-A0A2V9IDH3-F1
#
_cell.length_a   1.000
_cell.length_b   1.000
_cell.length_c   1.000
_cell.angle_alpha   90.00
_cell.angle_beta   90.00
_cell.angle_gamma   90.00
#
_symmetry.space_group_name_H-M   'P 1'
#
loop_
_entity.id
_entity.type
_entity.pdbx_description
1 polymer ?
#
loop_
_entity_poly.entity_id
_entity_poly.type
_entity_poly.pdbx_seq_one_letter_code
_entity_poly.pdbx_strand_id
1 'polypeptide(L)'
;MSKNINTGFVILAVTLLLSSLSSSATGVKLVTAAGSEKWQIHDMNRPQPPIVDPGAPSAQGLAGRPPSDAIVLFDGKDLSQWRSVKGGPAPWKVENGYMETVDGSGYIRSEKAFGDCQLHVEWRAPLPARGEGQGRGNSGVYLMEKYEVQVLDSYQNKTYPDGQAGAIYGQYPPLVNACRPPGQWQTYDIVFRRPRFDKNGKVLHPARVTLFHNGVLVQDNVELTGPTAHKERPPYEAHPDKLALMLQDHSSPVRFRNIWIRELPEADQ
;
A
#
# COMPACT_ATOMS: atom_id res chain seq x y z
N MET A 1 76.69 4.24 56.62
CA MET A 1 76.23 3.27 55.61
C MET A 1 75.12 2.44 56.21
N SER A 2 74.00 2.28 55.49
CA SER A 2 72.98 1.21 55.60
C SER A 2 72.30 1.01 56.97
N LYS A 3 71.17 1.67 57.27
CA LYS A 3 69.76 1.36 56.90
C LYS A 3 69.08 0.29 57.78
N ASN A 4 68.07 0.78 58.50
CA ASN A 4 67.01 0.11 59.26
C ASN A 4 66.12 -0.81 58.42
N ILE A 5 65.31 -1.62 59.12
CA ILE A 5 63.84 -1.84 59.03
C ILE A 5 63.59 -3.26 59.59
N ASN A 6 63.13 -3.50 60.82
CA ASN A 6 61.83 -3.26 61.47
C ASN A 6 60.60 -3.87 60.75
N THR A 7 60.26 -5.11 61.12
CA THR A 7 59.03 -5.81 60.75
C THR A 7 57.86 -5.33 61.61
N GLY A 8 56.97 -4.52 61.02
CA GLY A 8 55.66 -4.19 61.55
C GLY A 8 54.57 -5.09 60.97
N PHE A 9 53.73 -5.65 61.84
CA PHE A 9 52.50 -6.36 61.49
C PHE A 9 51.51 -5.42 60.76
N VAL A 10 50.95 -5.86 59.64
CA VAL A 10 49.83 -5.19 58.95
C VAL A 10 48.56 -6.03 59.17
N ILE A 11 47.56 -5.42 59.81
CA ILE A 11 46.19 -5.93 59.92
C ILE A 11 45.46 -5.52 58.63
N LEU A 12 44.98 -6.50 57.86
CA LEU A 12 44.21 -6.26 56.65
C LEU A 12 42.74 -6.04 57.03
N ALA A 13 42.26 -4.79 56.99
CA ALA A 13 40.85 -4.46 57.09
C ALA A 13 40.17 -4.72 55.73
N VAL A 14 39.18 -5.61 55.70
CA VAL A 14 38.31 -5.83 54.53
C VAL A 14 37.14 -4.86 54.62
N THR A 15 37.19 -3.80 53.82
CA THR A 15 36.12 -2.83 53.67
C THR A 15 35.10 -3.36 52.65
N LEU A 16 33.90 -3.72 53.09
CA LEU A 16 32.76 -3.96 52.19
C LEU A 16 32.23 -2.61 51.68
N LEU A 17 32.54 -2.26 50.42
CA LEU A 17 31.87 -1.17 49.72
C LEU A 17 30.59 -1.69 49.07
N LEU A 18 29.42 -1.26 49.58
CA LEU A 18 28.17 -1.29 48.82
C LEU A 18 28.22 -0.18 47.77
N SER A 19 28.36 -0.53 46.50
CA SER A 19 28.05 0.37 45.38
C SER A 19 26.61 0.13 44.93
N SER A 20 25.72 1.06 45.27
CA SER A 20 24.42 1.17 44.65
C SER A 20 24.59 1.61 43.19
N LEU A 21 24.39 0.70 42.23
CA LEU A 21 24.19 1.11 40.84
C LEU A 21 22.78 1.72 40.72
N SER A 22 22.70 3.04 40.82
CA SER A 22 21.59 3.81 40.25
C SER A 22 21.77 3.82 38.74
N SER A 23 21.03 3.00 38.01
CA SER A 23 20.92 3.17 36.55
C SER A 23 20.07 4.42 36.28
N SER A 24 20.72 5.54 36.02
CA SER A 24 20.09 6.67 35.36
C SER A 24 19.78 6.25 33.91
N ALA A 25 18.57 5.76 33.68
CA ALA A 25 18.04 5.53 32.35
C ALA A 25 17.94 6.89 31.63
N THR A 26 18.95 7.22 30.83
CA THR A 26 18.88 8.28 29.84
C THR A 26 17.80 7.92 28.82
N GLY A 27 16.80 8.78 28.73
CA GLY A 27 15.57 8.55 27.98
C GLY A 27 15.79 8.19 26.51
N VAL A 28 15.57 6.92 26.21
CA VAL A 28 14.98 6.53 24.94
C VAL A 28 13.49 6.81 25.09
N LYS A 29 12.96 7.83 24.41
CA LYS A 29 11.51 7.92 24.20
C LYS A 29 11.13 6.75 23.29
N LEU A 30 10.81 5.62 23.91
CA LEU A 30 10.02 4.58 23.27
C LEU A 30 8.68 5.26 22.95
N VAL A 31 8.35 5.40 21.66
CA VAL A 31 6.98 5.70 21.25
C VAL A 31 6.20 4.41 21.55
N THR A 32 5.68 4.31 22.76
CA THR A 32 4.75 3.24 23.15
C THR A 32 3.45 3.44 22.40
N ALA A 33 2.81 2.32 22.06
CA ALA A 33 1.47 2.24 21.49
C ALA A 33 0.46 3.01 22.35
N ALA A 34 0.28 4.30 22.06
CA ALA A 34 -0.44 5.26 22.91
C ALA A 34 -1.93 4.93 23.11
N GLY A 35 -2.49 3.96 22.37
CA GLY A 35 -3.85 3.45 22.59
C GLY A 35 -3.97 2.21 23.49
N SER A 36 -2.88 1.49 23.73
CA SER A 36 -2.92 0.19 24.44
C SER A 36 -2.90 0.32 25.96
N GLU A 37 -2.28 1.37 26.50
CA GLU A 37 -2.17 1.58 27.95
C GLU A 37 -3.44 2.17 28.59
N LYS A 38 -4.34 2.75 27.77
CA LYS A 38 -5.60 3.34 28.25
C LYS A 38 -6.59 2.30 28.78
N TRP A 39 -6.54 1.09 28.23
CA TRP A 39 -7.49 0.03 28.52
C TRP A 39 -6.76 -1.11 29.20
N GLN A 40 -7.33 -1.63 30.29
CA GLN A 40 -6.79 -2.84 30.89
C GLN A 40 -6.91 -4.01 29.90
N ILE A 41 -6.04 -5.00 30.06
CA ILE A 41 -6.15 -6.25 29.30
C ILE A 41 -7.54 -6.85 29.58
N HIS A 42 -8.29 -7.14 28.52
CA HIS A 42 -9.68 -7.61 28.56
C HIS A 42 -10.73 -6.62 29.12
N ASP A 43 -10.46 -5.30 29.07
CA ASP A 43 -11.44 -4.29 29.47
C ASP A 43 -12.66 -4.27 28.53
N MET A 44 -13.79 -4.76 29.03
CA MET A 44 -15.05 -4.81 28.28
C MET A 44 -15.68 -3.44 28.01
N ASN A 45 -15.20 -2.38 28.67
CA ASN A 45 -15.64 -1.01 28.40
C ASN A 45 -14.92 -0.37 27.20
N ARG A 46 -13.88 -1.02 26.67
CA ARG A 46 -13.24 -0.57 25.42
C ARG A 46 -14.28 -0.60 24.28
N PRO A 47 -14.34 0.43 23.42
CA PRO A 47 -15.25 0.43 22.28
C PRO A 47 -15.08 -0.83 21.44
N GLN A 48 -16.19 -1.54 21.22
CA GLN A 48 -16.20 -2.74 20.39
C GLN A 48 -15.93 -2.35 18.93
N PRO A 49 -15.13 -3.14 18.19
CA PRO A 49 -14.95 -2.92 16.76
C PRO A 49 -16.31 -2.97 16.02
N PRO A 50 -16.47 -2.18 14.94
CA PRO A 50 -17.67 -2.28 14.12
C PRO A 50 -17.80 -3.68 13.49
N ILE A 51 -19.03 -4.19 13.45
CA ILE A 51 -19.33 -5.47 12.80
C ILE A 51 -19.41 -5.24 11.28
N VAL A 52 -18.72 -6.09 10.52
CA VAL A 52 -18.70 -6.05 9.05
C VAL A 52 -19.01 -7.44 8.51
N ASP A 53 -19.97 -7.54 7.59
CA ASP A 53 -20.10 -8.74 6.76
C ASP A 53 -18.94 -8.72 5.74
N PRO A 54 -18.06 -9.73 5.73
CA PRO A 54 -16.85 -9.71 4.91
C PRO A 54 -17.11 -9.86 3.41
N GLY A 55 -18.33 -10.18 2.98
CA GLY A 55 -18.61 -10.40 1.57
C GLY A 55 -18.41 -11.86 1.15
N ALA A 56 -17.82 -12.06 -0.04
CA ALA A 56 -17.50 -13.38 -0.58
C ALA A 56 -16.25 -13.28 -1.47
N PRO A 57 -15.37 -14.29 -1.48
CA PRO A 57 -14.12 -14.22 -2.23
C PRO A 57 -14.34 -14.27 -3.75
N SER A 58 -13.41 -13.67 -4.49
CA SER A 58 -13.38 -13.72 -5.96
C SER A 58 -12.99 -15.10 -6.49
N ALA A 59 -13.55 -15.46 -7.64
CA ALA A 59 -13.20 -16.65 -8.41
C ALA A 59 -13.13 -16.32 -9.91
N GLN A 60 -12.50 -17.18 -10.72
CA GLN A 60 -12.35 -16.92 -12.15
C GLN A 60 -13.70 -16.66 -12.86
N GLY A 61 -14.73 -17.44 -12.53
CA GLY A 61 -16.08 -17.30 -13.11
C GLY A 61 -17.01 -16.34 -12.37
N LEU A 62 -16.64 -15.87 -11.17
CA LEU A 62 -17.54 -15.12 -10.30
C LEU A 62 -16.78 -13.99 -9.59
N ALA A 63 -17.22 -12.76 -9.81
CA ALA A 63 -16.72 -11.61 -9.07
C ALA A 63 -16.99 -11.78 -7.57
N GLY A 64 -16.06 -11.35 -6.72
CA GLY A 64 -16.27 -11.35 -5.28
C GLY A 64 -17.42 -10.43 -4.86
N ARG A 65 -17.89 -10.59 -3.63
CA ARG A 65 -18.82 -9.65 -2.99
C ARG A 65 -18.02 -8.75 -2.04
N PRO A 66 -18.13 -7.41 -2.14
CA PRO A 66 -17.45 -6.49 -1.24
C PRO A 66 -17.89 -6.65 0.23
N PRO A 67 -17.04 -6.28 1.19
CA PRO A 67 -17.44 -6.10 2.59
C PRO A 67 -18.58 -5.06 2.73
N SER A 68 -19.43 -5.20 3.75
CA SER A 68 -20.62 -4.35 3.90
C SER A 68 -20.36 -2.87 4.16
N ASP A 69 -19.15 -2.51 4.59
CA ASP A 69 -18.72 -1.12 4.82
C ASP A 69 -17.89 -0.55 3.66
N ALA A 70 -17.70 -1.33 2.58
CA ALA A 70 -16.95 -0.89 1.42
C ALA A 70 -17.76 0.04 0.52
N ILE A 71 -17.10 1.06 -0.02
CA ILE A 71 -17.60 1.88 -1.12
C ILE A 71 -17.33 1.10 -2.41
N VAL A 72 -18.39 0.71 -3.10
CA VAL A 72 -18.28 0.01 -4.38
C VAL A 72 -18.05 1.03 -5.49
N LEU A 73 -16.89 0.96 -6.14
CA LEU A 73 -16.52 1.81 -7.26
C LEU A 73 -16.94 1.20 -8.60
N PHE A 74 -17.01 -0.12 -8.70
CA PHE A 74 -17.52 -0.79 -9.89
C PHE A 74 -18.05 -2.19 -9.56
N ASP A 75 -19.34 -2.43 -9.81
CA ASP A 75 -20.05 -3.69 -9.54
C ASP A 75 -20.45 -4.45 -10.81
N GLY A 76 -20.02 -3.97 -11.99
CA GLY A 76 -20.36 -4.56 -13.28
C GLY A 76 -21.49 -3.86 -14.04
N LYS A 77 -22.14 -2.84 -13.47
CA LYS A 77 -23.32 -2.20 -14.09
C LYS A 77 -22.99 -0.95 -14.91
N ASP A 78 -22.27 -0.01 -14.34
CA ASP A 78 -22.00 1.28 -14.96
C ASP A 78 -20.72 1.95 -14.42
N LEU A 79 -20.39 3.11 -15.00
CA LEU A 79 -19.23 3.92 -14.62
C LEU A 79 -19.66 5.16 -13.82
N SER A 80 -20.77 5.13 -13.08
CA SER A 80 -21.28 6.32 -12.40
C SER A 80 -20.28 6.87 -11.38
N GLN A 81 -19.47 6.01 -10.76
CA GLN A 81 -18.43 6.40 -9.80
C GLN A 81 -17.13 6.89 -10.46
N TRP A 82 -17.08 6.95 -11.79
CA TRP A 82 -15.89 7.26 -12.56
C TRP A 82 -16.10 8.45 -13.50
N ARG A 83 -15.03 9.17 -13.78
CA ARG A 83 -14.98 10.29 -14.73
C ARG A 83 -13.73 10.23 -15.57
N SER A 84 -13.81 10.79 -16.78
CA SER A 84 -12.64 11.04 -17.60
C SER A 84 -11.73 12.04 -16.90
N VAL A 85 -10.41 11.82 -16.93
CA VAL A 85 -9.45 12.86 -16.50
C VAL A 85 -9.47 14.08 -17.42
N LYS A 86 -10.01 13.95 -18.64
CA LYS A 86 -10.24 15.05 -19.59
C LYS A 86 -11.54 15.83 -19.31
N GLY A 87 -12.30 15.43 -18.28
CA GLY A 87 -13.62 15.95 -17.95
C GLY A 87 -14.76 15.17 -18.61
N GLY A 88 -15.92 15.17 -17.95
CA GLY A 88 -17.11 14.45 -18.41
C GLY A 88 -17.15 12.95 -18.05
N PRO A 89 -18.15 12.20 -18.58
CA PRO A 89 -18.32 10.78 -18.30
C PRO A 89 -17.08 9.95 -18.65
N ALA A 90 -16.85 8.86 -17.92
CA ALA A 90 -15.78 7.91 -18.23
C ALA A 90 -16.04 7.22 -19.59
N PRO A 91 -15.14 7.32 -20.57
CA PRO A 91 -15.36 6.86 -21.94
C PRO A 91 -15.01 5.38 -22.15
N TRP A 92 -14.98 4.59 -21.08
CA TRP A 92 -14.64 3.17 -21.13
C TRP A 92 -15.88 2.34 -21.41
N LYS A 93 -15.68 1.16 -21.99
CA LYS A 93 -16.77 0.25 -22.33
C LYS A 93 -17.19 -0.53 -21.08
N VAL A 94 -18.49 -0.71 -20.86
CA VAL A 94 -19.03 -1.65 -19.86
C VAL A 94 -19.76 -2.78 -20.58
N GLU A 95 -19.39 -4.02 -20.26
CA GLU A 95 -19.99 -5.20 -20.89
C GLU A 95 -19.78 -6.42 -20.00
N ASN A 96 -20.77 -7.33 -19.93
CA ASN A 96 -20.64 -8.63 -19.27
C ASN A 96 -20.06 -8.55 -17.84
N GLY A 97 -20.41 -7.52 -17.08
CA GLY A 97 -19.96 -7.32 -15.70
C GLY A 97 -18.53 -6.79 -15.54
N TYR A 98 -17.85 -6.38 -16.62
CA TYR A 98 -16.55 -5.71 -16.58
C TYR A 98 -16.61 -4.34 -17.24
N MET A 99 -15.68 -3.46 -16.86
CA MET A 99 -15.30 -2.31 -17.68
C MET A 99 -14.02 -2.65 -18.44
N GLU A 100 -13.86 -2.11 -19.65
CA GLU A 100 -12.71 -2.34 -20.53
C GLU A 100 -12.16 -1.00 -21.01
N THR A 101 -10.85 -0.84 -20.87
CA THR A 101 -10.12 0.32 -21.39
C THR A 101 -10.35 0.44 -22.90
N VAL A 102 -10.67 1.66 -23.36
CA VAL A 102 -10.80 1.98 -24.77
C VAL A 102 -9.56 2.78 -25.20
N ASP A 103 -8.84 2.27 -26.20
CA ASP A 103 -7.60 2.88 -26.68
C ASP A 103 -7.77 4.36 -27.03
N GLY A 104 -6.89 5.21 -26.50
CA GLY A 104 -6.85 6.66 -26.74
C GLY A 104 -7.94 7.45 -26.02
N SER A 105 -8.85 6.78 -25.32
CA SER A 105 -9.93 7.44 -24.59
C SER A 105 -9.40 8.23 -23.39
N GLY A 106 -8.26 7.82 -22.84
CA GLY A 106 -7.59 8.45 -21.71
C GLY A 106 -7.95 7.80 -20.38
N TYR A 107 -7.29 8.28 -19.32
CA TYR A 107 -7.39 7.69 -18.00
C TYR A 107 -8.76 8.01 -17.40
N ILE A 108 -9.20 7.18 -16.46
CA ILE A 108 -10.40 7.46 -15.67
C ILE A 108 -10.03 7.58 -14.21
N ARG A 109 -10.77 8.40 -13.48
CA ARG A 109 -10.60 8.61 -12.04
C ARG A 109 -11.92 8.47 -11.32
N SER A 110 -11.86 8.06 -10.06
CA SER A 110 -13.05 8.03 -9.20
C SER A 110 -13.60 9.45 -8.99
N GLU A 111 -14.92 9.57 -8.86
CA GLU A 111 -15.55 10.83 -8.44
C GLU A 111 -15.11 11.24 -7.04
N LYS A 112 -15.10 10.27 -6.13
CA LYS A 112 -14.70 10.47 -4.74
C LYS A 112 -13.18 10.45 -4.61
N ALA A 113 -12.70 11.17 -3.60
CA ALA A 113 -11.30 11.21 -3.23
C ALA A 113 -11.05 10.34 -1.99
N PHE A 114 -9.90 9.67 -1.94
CA PHE A 114 -9.51 8.73 -0.89
C PHE A 114 -8.09 9.02 -0.37
N GLY A 115 -7.84 8.61 0.87
CA GLY A 115 -6.55 8.73 1.55
C GLY A 115 -6.07 7.34 1.98
N ASP A 116 -5.91 7.13 3.29
CA ASP A 116 -5.64 5.79 3.85
C ASP A 116 -6.78 4.83 3.51
N CYS A 117 -6.45 3.69 2.89
CA CYS A 117 -7.49 2.76 2.43
C CYS A 117 -7.04 1.30 2.33
N GLN A 118 -8.02 0.42 2.33
CA GLN A 118 -7.94 -0.93 1.76
C GLN A 118 -8.69 -0.90 0.42
N LEU A 119 -8.05 -1.33 -0.66
CA LEU A 119 -8.58 -1.33 -2.01
C LEU A 119 -8.52 -2.74 -2.59
N HIS A 120 -9.60 -3.19 -3.21
CA HIS A 120 -9.63 -4.39 -4.03
C HIS A 120 -9.88 -4.03 -5.49
N VAL A 121 -9.14 -4.70 -6.38
CA VAL A 121 -9.28 -4.56 -7.84
C VAL A 121 -9.15 -5.94 -8.47
N GLU A 122 -10.12 -6.35 -9.28
CA GLU A 122 -9.91 -7.45 -10.22
C GLU A 122 -9.59 -6.90 -11.61
N TRP A 123 -8.54 -7.42 -12.23
CA TRP A 123 -8.12 -7.02 -13.57
C TRP A 123 -7.80 -8.23 -14.44
N ARG A 124 -7.84 -8.05 -15.76
CA ARG A 124 -7.62 -9.13 -16.71
C ARG A 124 -6.91 -8.60 -17.95
N ALA A 125 -5.74 -9.17 -18.21
CA ALA A 125 -4.99 -8.90 -19.42
C ALA A 125 -5.75 -9.38 -20.67
N PRO A 126 -5.59 -8.69 -21.82
CA PRO A 126 -6.22 -9.06 -23.09
C PRO A 126 -5.88 -10.49 -23.54
N LEU A 127 -6.82 -11.14 -24.23
CA LEU A 127 -6.61 -12.40 -24.93
C LEU A 127 -7.16 -12.28 -26.36
N PRO A 128 -6.39 -12.58 -27.43
CA PRO A 128 -4.99 -13.04 -27.39
C PRO A 128 -4.03 -11.96 -26.88
N ALA A 129 -2.94 -12.39 -26.24
CA ALA A 129 -1.88 -11.47 -25.83
C ALA A 129 -1.18 -10.89 -27.07
N ARG A 130 -0.83 -9.60 -27.01
CA ARG A 130 -0.15 -8.86 -28.08
C ARG A 130 0.90 -7.92 -27.49
N GLY A 131 2.02 -7.77 -28.18
CA GLY A 131 3.15 -6.96 -27.73
C GLY A 131 4.10 -7.71 -26.79
N GLU A 132 5.13 -7.02 -26.34
CA GLU A 132 6.16 -7.53 -25.42
C GLU A 132 6.57 -6.43 -24.43
N GLY A 133 7.19 -6.82 -23.33
CA GLY A 133 7.62 -5.89 -22.29
C GLY A 133 6.46 -5.04 -21.77
N GLN A 134 6.66 -3.71 -21.74
CA GLN A 134 5.63 -2.73 -21.34
C GLN A 134 4.54 -2.52 -22.39
N GLY A 135 4.67 -3.07 -23.60
CA GLY A 135 3.66 -2.95 -24.65
C GLY A 135 2.59 -4.05 -24.58
N ARG A 136 2.61 -4.90 -23.55
CA ARG A 136 1.76 -6.10 -23.46
C ARG A 136 0.79 -6.00 -22.28
N GLY A 137 -0.45 -5.59 -22.56
CA GLY A 137 -1.52 -5.54 -21.56
C GLY A 137 -1.27 -4.53 -20.44
N ASN A 138 -0.72 -3.37 -20.77
CA ASN A 138 -0.29 -2.35 -19.81
C ASN A 138 -1.48 -1.46 -19.38
N SER A 139 -1.56 -1.22 -18.08
CA SER A 139 -2.43 -0.25 -17.42
C SER A 139 -1.82 0.02 -16.04
N GLY A 140 -2.54 0.67 -15.14
CA GLY A 140 -2.04 0.92 -13.79
C GLY A 140 -3.15 1.35 -12.86
N VAL A 141 -2.98 1.05 -11.57
CA VAL A 141 -3.84 1.52 -10.48
C VAL A 141 -3.08 2.61 -9.73
N TYR A 142 -3.50 3.86 -9.90
CA TYR A 142 -2.86 5.02 -9.29
C TYR A 142 -3.58 5.40 -8.01
N LEU A 143 -2.93 5.13 -6.88
CA LEU A 143 -3.37 5.57 -5.56
C LEU A 143 -3.16 7.09 -5.47
N MET A 144 -4.22 7.83 -5.12
CA MET A 144 -4.20 9.29 -5.03
C MET A 144 -3.71 9.99 -6.31
N GLU A 145 -4.00 9.42 -7.49
CA GLU A 145 -3.53 9.90 -8.81
C GLU A 145 -1.99 9.98 -8.96
N LYS A 146 -1.22 9.44 -8.00
CA LYS A 146 0.22 9.72 -7.84
C LYS A 146 1.10 8.48 -7.74
N TYR A 147 0.59 7.39 -7.17
CA TYR A 147 1.38 6.20 -6.85
C TYR A 147 0.85 4.99 -7.59
N GLU A 148 1.55 4.60 -8.66
CA GLU A 148 1.15 3.51 -9.54
C GLU A 148 1.54 2.15 -8.96
N VAL A 149 0.52 1.33 -8.72
CA VAL A 149 0.64 -0.12 -8.68
C VAL A 149 0.46 -0.64 -10.10
N GLN A 150 1.51 -1.24 -10.62
CA GLN A 150 1.57 -1.57 -12.04
C GLN A 150 0.62 -2.71 -12.43
N VAL A 151 -0.09 -2.55 -13.55
CA VAL A 151 -0.91 -3.61 -14.17
C VAL A 151 -0.28 -3.97 -15.51
N LEU A 152 0.14 -5.23 -15.65
CA LEU A 152 0.79 -5.68 -16.87
C LEU A 152 0.56 -7.18 -17.09
N ASP A 153 0.49 -7.63 -18.34
CA ASP A 153 0.63 -9.05 -18.62
C ASP A 153 2.09 -9.47 -18.44
N SER A 154 2.44 -9.88 -17.22
CA SER A 154 3.78 -10.40 -16.87
C SER A 154 3.87 -11.92 -16.92
N TYR A 155 2.88 -12.63 -17.48
CA TYR A 155 2.95 -14.07 -17.66
C TYR A 155 3.85 -14.43 -18.84
N GLN A 156 5.04 -14.96 -18.54
CA GLN A 156 6.07 -15.28 -19.55
C GLN A 156 6.40 -14.09 -20.48
N ASN A 157 6.40 -12.88 -19.92
CA ASN A 157 6.70 -11.63 -20.62
C ASN A 157 7.78 -10.86 -19.85
N LYS A 158 8.99 -10.80 -20.40
CA LYS A 158 10.12 -10.15 -19.73
C LYS A 158 10.06 -8.63 -19.91
N THR A 159 10.26 -7.89 -18.83
CA THR A 159 10.39 -6.43 -18.83
C THR A 159 11.36 -5.98 -17.71
N TYR A 160 11.51 -4.69 -17.47
CA TYR A 160 12.29 -4.22 -16.32
C TYR A 160 11.58 -4.55 -14.99
N PRO A 161 12.28 -5.08 -13.97
CA PRO A 161 11.63 -5.70 -12.81
C PRO A 161 10.73 -4.74 -11.99
N ASP A 162 11.07 -3.46 -11.93
CA ASP A 162 10.35 -2.39 -11.24
C ASP A 162 9.21 -1.79 -12.07
N GLY A 163 8.86 -2.40 -13.20
CA GLY A 163 7.67 -2.08 -13.99
C GLY A 163 6.87 -3.29 -14.44
N GLN A 164 7.08 -4.46 -13.83
CA GLN A 164 6.20 -5.62 -14.06
C GLN A 164 4.95 -5.55 -13.16
N ALA A 165 3.98 -6.43 -13.39
CA ALA A 165 2.75 -6.48 -12.59
C ALA A 165 3.04 -6.57 -11.08
N GLY A 166 2.40 -5.71 -10.29
CA GLY A 166 2.54 -5.66 -8.84
C GLY A 166 3.76 -4.87 -8.35
N ALA A 167 4.56 -4.32 -9.27
CA ALA A 167 5.56 -3.34 -8.91
C ALA A 167 4.91 -2.05 -8.38
N ILE A 168 5.60 -1.38 -7.45
CA ILE A 168 5.43 0.05 -7.28
C ILE A 168 6.29 0.71 -8.36
N TYR A 169 5.63 1.26 -9.39
CA TYR A 169 6.25 1.54 -10.67
C TYR A 169 7.50 2.43 -10.54
N GLY A 170 8.62 1.95 -11.10
CA GLY A 170 9.92 2.63 -11.08
C GLY A 170 10.61 2.72 -9.71
N GLN A 171 10.03 2.11 -8.67
CA GLN A 171 10.58 2.15 -7.31
C GLN A 171 10.93 0.77 -6.78
N TYR A 172 9.98 -0.18 -6.79
CA TYR A 172 10.14 -1.48 -6.16
C TYR A 172 9.59 -2.61 -7.04
N PRO A 173 10.43 -3.56 -7.50
CA PRO A 173 9.95 -4.82 -8.07
C PRO A 173 9.06 -5.57 -7.07
N PRO A 174 8.04 -6.33 -7.52
CA PRO A 174 7.32 -7.23 -6.64
C PRO A 174 8.26 -8.33 -6.12
N LEU A 175 8.00 -8.83 -4.91
CA LEU A 175 8.77 -9.93 -4.29
C LEU A 175 8.77 -11.18 -5.17
N VAL A 176 7.65 -11.45 -5.85
CA VAL A 176 7.48 -12.56 -6.78
C VAL A 176 6.55 -12.15 -7.93
N ASN A 177 6.70 -12.80 -9.08
CA ASN A 177 5.72 -12.67 -10.17
C ASN A 177 4.59 -13.68 -9.95
N ALA A 178 3.41 -13.18 -9.55
CA ALA A 178 2.22 -13.99 -9.27
C ALA A 178 1.17 -13.94 -10.40
N CYS A 179 1.53 -13.49 -11.62
CA CYS A 179 0.60 -13.38 -12.74
C CYS A 179 0.07 -14.73 -13.20
N ARG A 180 -1.27 -14.83 -13.31
CA ARG A 180 -1.93 -15.84 -14.15
C ARG A 180 -1.78 -15.54 -15.65
N PRO A 181 -2.01 -16.54 -16.54
CA PRO A 181 -2.05 -16.32 -17.99
C PRO A 181 -3.06 -15.23 -18.42
N PRO A 182 -2.86 -14.62 -19.60
CA PRO A 182 -3.80 -13.65 -20.17
C PRO A 182 -5.21 -14.22 -20.33
N GLY A 183 -6.23 -13.38 -20.19
CA GLY A 183 -7.63 -13.80 -20.19
C GLY A 183 -8.13 -14.40 -18.87
N GLN A 184 -7.27 -14.64 -17.88
CA GLN A 184 -7.67 -14.97 -16.51
C GLN A 184 -7.74 -13.73 -15.63
N TRP A 185 -8.68 -13.73 -14.69
CA TRP A 185 -8.80 -12.66 -13.70
C TRP A 185 -7.69 -12.73 -12.67
N GLN A 186 -7.11 -11.57 -12.39
CA GLN A 186 -6.09 -11.32 -11.39
C GLN A 186 -6.74 -10.51 -10.28
N THR A 187 -6.30 -10.68 -9.04
CA THR A 187 -6.77 -9.84 -7.92
C THR A 187 -5.61 -9.04 -7.34
N TYR A 188 -5.85 -7.76 -7.09
CA TYR A 188 -5.03 -6.92 -6.23
C TYR A 188 -5.81 -6.58 -4.98
N ASP A 189 -5.23 -6.90 -3.82
CA ASP A 189 -5.68 -6.44 -2.51
C ASP A 189 -4.58 -5.53 -1.95
N ILE A 190 -4.88 -4.25 -1.88
CA ILE A 190 -3.93 -3.18 -1.56
C ILE A 190 -4.31 -2.59 -0.20
N VAL A 191 -3.33 -2.43 0.67
CA VAL A 191 -3.41 -1.55 1.85
C VAL A 191 -2.50 -0.36 1.58
N PHE A 192 -3.07 0.83 1.60
CA PHE A 192 -2.36 2.08 1.33
C PHE A 192 -2.46 3.02 2.53
N ARG A 193 -1.31 3.59 2.90
CA ARG A 193 -1.22 4.71 3.82
C ARG A 193 -0.67 5.90 3.05
N ARG A 194 -1.45 6.99 2.96
CA ARG A 194 -1.05 8.20 2.22
C ARG A 194 0.13 8.90 2.91
N PRO A 195 0.92 9.72 2.19
CA PRO A 195 1.90 10.54 2.86
C PRO A 195 1.22 11.60 3.76
N ARG A 196 1.93 12.03 4.79
CA ARG A 196 1.56 13.12 5.69
C ARG A 196 2.56 14.25 5.55
N PHE A 197 2.07 15.47 5.67
CA PHE A 197 2.87 16.68 5.51
C PHE A 197 2.68 17.59 6.73
N ASP A 198 3.72 18.32 7.10
CA ASP A 198 3.58 19.42 8.05
C ASP A 198 2.95 20.65 7.37
N LYS A 199 2.67 21.68 8.17
CA LYS A 199 2.09 22.95 7.69
C LYS A 199 2.94 23.68 6.64
N ASN A 200 4.24 23.35 6.52
CA ASN A 200 5.16 23.94 5.57
C ASN A 200 5.33 23.06 4.31
N GLY A 201 4.60 21.95 4.23
CA GLY A 201 4.64 21.01 3.12
C GLY A 201 5.80 20.01 3.16
N LYS A 202 6.55 19.93 4.28
CA LYS A 202 7.57 18.90 4.45
C LYS A 202 6.90 17.56 4.74
N VAL A 203 7.32 16.49 4.07
CA VAL A 203 6.85 15.13 4.37
C VAL A 203 7.25 14.73 5.79
N LEU A 204 6.26 14.34 6.58
CA LEU A 204 6.40 13.78 7.93
C LEU A 204 6.44 12.25 7.88
N HIS A 205 5.51 11.68 7.12
CA HIS A 205 5.42 10.24 6.88
C HIS A 205 5.27 10.02 5.38
N PRO A 206 6.17 9.26 4.74
CA PRO A 206 6.01 8.86 3.34
C PRO A 206 4.82 7.89 3.17
N ALA A 207 4.36 7.78 1.93
CA ALA A 207 3.33 6.82 1.56
C ALA A 207 3.82 5.39 1.76
N ARG A 208 2.93 4.48 2.19
CA ARG A 208 3.25 3.06 2.35
C ARG A 208 2.24 2.17 1.64
N VAL A 209 2.73 1.10 1.02
CA VAL A 209 1.90 0.13 0.31
C VAL A 209 2.21 -1.29 0.75
N THR A 210 1.16 -2.04 1.10
CA THR A 210 1.17 -3.50 1.09
C THR A 210 0.28 -3.96 -0.06
N LEU A 211 0.75 -4.94 -0.84
CA LEU A 211 0.01 -5.48 -1.97
C LEU A 211 0.06 -7.01 -1.95
N PHE A 212 -1.12 -7.62 -2.07
CA PHE A 212 -1.28 -9.02 -2.42
C PHE A 212 -1.75 -9.13 -3.86
N HIS A 213 -1.07 -9.95 -4.65
CA HIS A 213 -1.46 -10.31 -6.01
C HIS A 213 -1.90 -11.77 -6.03
N ASN A 214 -3.17 -12.02 -6.34
CA ASN A 214 -3.77 -13.37 -6.29
C ASN A 214 -3.63 -14.05 -4.91
N GLY A 215 -3.66 -13.26 -3.83
CA GLY A 215 -3.45 -13.73 -2.46
C GLY A 215 -1.99 -13.92 -2.06
N VAL A 216 -1.03 -13.68 -2.96
CA VAL A 216 0.41 -13.76 -2.67
C VAL A 216 0.94 -12.37 -2.33
N LEU A 217 1.61 -12.23 -1.19
CA LEU A 217 2.24 -10.96 -0.80
C LEU A 217 3.37 -10.61 -1.77
N VAL A 218 3.26 -9.45 -2.44
CA VAL A 218 4.24 -8.98 -3.43
C VAL A 218 4.85 -7.63 -3.08
N GLN A 219 4.22 -6.84 -2.20
CA GLN A 219 4.81 -5.66 -1.57
C GLN A 219 4.47 -5.71 -0.08
N ASP A 220 5.47 -5.62 0.79
CA ASP A 220 5.28 -5.68 2.24
C ASP A 220 5.56 -4.34 2.89
N ASN A 221 4.50 -3.55 3.12
CA ASN A 221 4.53 -2.24 3.78
C ASN A 221 5.68 -1.34 3.27
N VAL A 222 5.92 -1.35 1.97
CA VAL A 222 7.05 -0.64 1.36
C VAL A 222 6.83 0.86 1.45
N GLU A 223 7.90 1.58 1.77
CA GLU A 223 7.89 3.02 1.92
C GLU A 223 8.26 3.70 0.61
N LEU A 224 7.36 4.50 0.04
CA LEU A 224 7.56 5.12 -1.27
C LEU A 224 8.46 6.36 -1.13
N THR A 225 9.28 6.59 -2.16
CA THR A 225 10.20 7.74 -2.19
C THR A 225 9.55 9.04 -2.70
N GLY A 226 8.32 8.97 -3.17
CA GLY A 226 7.60 10.06 -3.84
C GLY A 226 6.58 9.51 -4.85
N PRO A 227 5.93 10.39 -5.64
CA PRO A 227 5.11 9.97 -6.78
C PRO A 227 5.87 9.05 -7.74
N THR A 228 5.16 8.16 -8.43
CA THR A 228 5.75 7.29 -9.46
C THR A 228 5.79 8.03 -10.80
N ALA A 229 6.89 7.92 -11.54
CA ALA A 229 7.04 8.51 -12.86
C ALA A 229 7.99 7.69 -13.74
N HIS A 230 7.82 7.77 -15.06
CA HIS A 230 8.66 7.04 -16.00
C HIS A 230 10.08 7.59 -15.99
N LYS A 231 11.06 6.75 -15.61
CA LYS A 231 12.50 7.08 -15.54
C LYS A 231 12.85 8.28 -14.65
N GLU A 232 11.96 8.63 -13.72
CA GLU A 232 12.13 9.75 -12.81
C GLU A 232 11.73 9.34 -11.39
N ARG A 233 12.22 10.11 -10.40
CA ARG A 233 11.84 9.96 -9.00
C ARG A 233 11.43 11.33 -8.44
N PRO A 234 10.23 11.82 -8.78
CA PRO A 234 9.74 13.11 -8.29
C PRO A 234 9.75 13.15 -6.76
N PRO A 235 10.15 14.28 -6.15
CA PRO A 235 10.06 14.44 -4.71
C PRO A 235 8.59 14.51 -4.27
N TYR A 236 8.35 14.32 -2.98
CA TYR A 236 7.05 14.61 -2.40
C TYR A 236 6.73 16.11 -2.48
N GLU A 237 5.51 16.41 -2.92
CA GLU A 237 4.90 17.73 -2.84
C GLU A 237 3.61 17.61 -2.03
N ALA A 238 3.39 18.56 -1.12
CA ALA A 238 2.18 18.58 -0.31
C ALA A 238 0.94 18.67 -1.19
N HIS A 239 -0.07 17.87 -0.85
CA HIS A 239 -1.32 17.79 -1.57
C HIS A 239 -2.47 17.57 -0.58
N PRO A 240 -3.74 17.71 -1.02
CA PRO A 240 -4.88 17.40 -0.18
C PRO A 240 -4.81 15.99 0.42
N ASP A 241 -5.38 15.83 1.61
CA ASP A 241 -5.39 14.55 2.33
C ASP A 241 -6.07 13.42 1.56
N LYS A 242 -6.95 13.75 0.61
CA LYS A 242 -7.63 12.79 -0.24
C LYS A 242 -7.54 13.24 -1.69
N LEU A 243 -7.21 12.31 -2.58
CA LEU A 243 -7.21 12.46 -4.04
C LEU A 243 -7.88 11.24 -4.68
N ALA A 244 -8.23 11.32 -5.96
CA ALA A 244 -8.97 10.23 -6.59
C ALA A 244 -8.12 8.95 -6.73
N LEU A 245 -8.80 7.81 -6.86
CA LEU A 245 -8.22 6.61 -7.45
C LEU A 245 -8.23 6.80 -8.98
N MET A 246 -7.16 6.43 -9.68
CA MET A 246 -7.11 6.56 -11.14
C MET A 246 -6.66 5.25 -11.81
N LEU A 247 -7.25 4.94 -12.95
CA LEU A 247 -6.91 3.81 -13.79
C LEU A 247 -6.35 4.29 -15.12
N GLN A 248 -5.22 3.70 -15.52
CA GLN A 248 -4.48 4.10 -16.71
C GLN A 248 -5.10 3.56 -17.99
N ASP A 249 -5.18 4.39 -19.02
CA ASP A 249 -5.28 3.94 -20.41
C ASP A 249 -3.88 3.99 -21.03
N HIS A 250 -3.33 2.81 -21.35
CA HIS A 250 -2.05 2.69 -22.05
C HIS A 250 -2.23 1.91 -23.36
N SER A 251 -3.34 2.18 -24.07
CA SER A 251 -3.65 1.60 -25.39
C SER A 251 -3.76 0.07 -25.38
N SER A 252 -4.03 -0.52 -24.22
CA SER A 252 -4.28 -1.95 -24.05
C SER A 252 -5.70 -2.15 -23.52
N PRO A 253 -6.52 -3.06 -24.09
CA PRO A 253 -7.89 -3.30 -23.66
C PRO A 253 -7.94 -4.17 -22.39
N VAL A 254 -7.30 -3.70 -21.33
CA VAL A 254 -7.34 -4.33 -20.01
C VAL A 254 -8.76 -4.21 -19.47
N ARG A 255 -9.26 -5.30 -18.89
CA ARG A 255 -10.59 -5.35 -18.28
C ARG A 255 -10.47 -5.26 -16.77
N PHE A 256 -11.43 -4.60 -16.14
CA PHE A 256 -11.54 -4.49 -14.70
C PHE A 256 -12.94 -4.89 -14.24
N ARG A 257 -13.05 -5.51 -13.07
CA ARG A 257 -14.32 -5.76 -12.39
C ARG A 257 -14.14 -5.69 -10.88
N ASN A 258 -15.25 -5.68 -10.14
CA ASN A 258 -15.26 -5.76 -8.68
C ASN A 258 -14.24 -4.83 -8.03
N ILE A 259 -14.48 -3.52 -8.15
CA ILE A 259 -13.61 -2.53 -7.52
C ILE A 259 -14.35 -1.96 -6.32
N TRP A 260 -13.73 -2.08 -5.15
CA TRP A 260 -14.27 -1.52 -3.92
C TRP A 260 -13.16 -1.05 -3.01
N ILE A 261 -13.49 -0.05 -2.18
CA ILE A 261 -12.53 0.61 -1.30
C ILE A 261 -13.14 0.80 0.09
N ARG A 262 -12.35 0.53 1.13
CA ARG A 262 -12.67 0.82 2.53
C ARG A 262 -11.71 1.88 3.02
N GLU A 263 -12.23 2.97 3.55
CA GLU A 263 -11.39 3.97 4.20
C GLU A 263 -10.87 3.40 5.51
N LEU A 264 -9.57 3.54 5.74
CA LEU A 264 -8.96 3.12 7.00
C LEU A 264 -8.89 4.33 7.93
N PRO A 265 -9.08 4.13 9.25
CA PRO A 265 -8.77 5.18 10.20
C PRO A 265 -7.29 5.55 10.04
N GLU A 266 -7.01 6.82 10.29
CA GLU A 266 -5.64 7.27 10.46
C GLU A 266 -4.97 6.36 11.49
N ALA A 267 -3.81 5.82 11.15
CA ALA A 267 -3.05 5.05 12.12
C ALA A 267 -2.71 6.00 13.28
N ASP A 268 -3.07 5.63 14.51
CA ASP A 268 -2.54 6.29 15.71
C ASP A 268 -1.01 6.18 15.62
N GLN A 269 -0.35 7.28 15.29
CA GLN A 269 1.12 7.39 15.23
C GLN A 269 1.62 8.29 16.35
#